data_AF-A0A8X6R7N0-F1
#
_entry.id   AF-A0A8X6R7N0-F1
#
_cell.length_a   1.000
_cell.length_b   1.000
_cell.length_c   1.000
_cell.angle_alpha   90.00
_cell.angle_beta   90.00
_cell.angle_gamma   90.00
#
_symmetry.space_group_name_H-M   'P 1'
#
loop_
_entity.id
_entity.type
_entity.pdbx_description
1 polymer ?
#
loop_
_entity_poly.entity_id
_entity_poly.type
_entity_poly.pdbx_seq_one_letter_code
_entity_poly.pdbx_strand_id
1 'polypeptide(L)'
;MLRVTAWVLRFINALKKKTYEKGPLTSDELNNAELFWVKIVQNDSYSNEITCLEKNKPLNRDSKLLCLNPFLDINGVLRVIGRLGKSTHLSIFEKTLLYSLQRLS
;
A
#
# COMPACT_ATOMS: atom_id res chain seq x y z
N MET A 1 14.42 -9.82 7.50
CA MET A 1 13.00 -9.69 7.88
C MET A 1 12.04 -10.11 6.75
N LEU A 2 12.07 -9.50 5.56
CA LEU A 2 11.11 -9.80 4.47
C LEU A 2 10.92 -11.29 4.13
N ARG A 3 12.01 -12.05 3.93
CA ARG A 3 11.93 -13.49 3.63
C ARG A 3 11.25 -14.29 4.75
N VAL A 4 11.52 -13.95 6.00
CA VAL A 4 10.91 -14.63 7.16
C VAL A 4 9.41 -14.34 7.20
N THR A 5 9.02 -13.06 7.06
CA THR A 5 7.62 -12.66 7.00
C THR A 5 6.90 -13.32 5.82
N ALA A 6 7.53 -13.41 4.65
CA ALA A 6 6.96 -14.10 3.48
C ALA A 6 6.70 -15.59 3.76
N TRP A 7 7.64 -16.30 4.39
CA TRP A 7 7.44 -17.69 4.81
C TRP A 7 6.30 -17.86 5.81
N VAL A 8 6.21 -16.96 6.80
CA VAL A 8 5.12 -16.96 7.79
C VAL A 8 3.77 -16.72 7.11
N LEU A 9 3.70 -15.73 6.20
CA LEU A 9 2.48 -15.43 5.44
C LEU A 9 2.07 -16.60 4.53
N ARG A 10 3.02 -17.24 3.84
CA ARG A 10 2.79 -18.46 3.05
C ARG A 10 2.22 -19.57 3.93
N PHE A 11 2.80 -19.80 5.10
CA PHE A 11 2.33 -20.81 6.03
C PHE A 11 0.89 -20.53 6.49
N ILE A 12 0.59 -19.30 6.91
CA ILE A 12 -0.77 -18.90 7.30
C ILE A 12 -1.75 -19.10 6.13
N ASN A 13 -1.35 -18.73 4.91
CA ASN A 13 -2.17 -18.90 3.72
C ASN A 13 -2.40 -20.39 3.39
N ALA A 14 -1.40 -21.24 3.58
CA ALA A 14 -1.52 -22.68 3.41
C ALA A 14 -2.51 -23.30 4.40
N LEU A 15 -2.52 -22.84 5.65
CA LEU A 15 -3.52 -23.25 6.65
C LEU A 15 -4.93 -22.82 6.25
N LYS A 16 -5.10 -21.59 5.73
CA LYS A 16 -6.40 -21.05 5.30
C LYS A 16 -6.96 -21.75 4.07
N LYS A 17 -6.12 -21.99 3.05
CA LYS A 17 -6.53 -22.60 1.78
C LYS A 17 -6.51 -24.13 1.80
N LYS A 18 -5.92 -24.74 2.83
CA LYS A 18 -5.61 -26.18 2.91
C LYS A 18 -4.78 -26.67 1.72
N THR A 19 -3.99 -25.78 1.10
CA THR A 19 -3.10 -26.08 -0.02
C THR A 19 -1.68 -25.69 0.34
N TYR A 20 -0.70 -26.51 -0.05
CA TYR A 20 0.70 -26.28 0.27
C TYR A 20 1.49 -25.92 -0.98
N GLU A 21 2.05 -24.71 -1.00
CA GLU A 21 2.95 -24.26 -2.07
C GLU A 21 4.38 -24.72 -1.78
N LYS A 22 4.94 -25.48 -2.72
CA LYS A 22 6.32 -26.01 -2.66
C LYS A 22 7.28 -25.11 -3.42
N GLY A 23 8.55 -25.13 -3.01
CA GLY A 23 9.63 -24.42 -3.70
C GLY A 23 10.01 -23.09 -3.07
N PRO A 24 10.88 -22.30 -3.73
CA PRO A 24 11.36 -21.02 -3.21
C PRO A 24 10.23 -19.98 -3.08
N LEU A 25 10.48 -18.91 -2.32
CA LEU A 25 9.59 -17.77 -2.23
C LEU A 25 9.46 -17.09 -3.60
N THR A 26 8.24 -16.71 -3.98
CA THR A 26 8.00 -15.95 -5.20
C THR A 26 8.25 -14.46 -4.96
N SER A 27 8.42 -13.70 -6.05
CA SER A 27 8.49 -12.24 -6.00
C SER A 27 7.24 -11.63 -5.36
N ASP A 28 6.06 -12.20 -5.63
CA ASP A 28 4.79 -11.70 -5.11
C ASP A 28 4.69 -11.88 -3.60
N GLU A 29 5.23 -12.97 -3.05
CA GLU A 29 5.25 -13.16 -1.59
C GLU A 29 6.21 -12.21 -0.89
N LEU A 30 7.34 -11.89 -1.52
CA LEU A 30 8.25 -10.87 -1.01
C LEU A 30 7.60 -9.48 -1.07
N ASN A 31 6.92 -9.16 -2.17
CA ASN A 31 6.15 -7.92 -2.31
C ASN A 31 5.03 -7.84 -1.27
N ASN A 32 4.31 -8.94 -1.01
CA ASN A 32 3.27 -8.99 0.02
C ASN A 32 3.84 -8.83 1.43
N ALA A 33 5.00 -9.42 1.70
CA ALA A 33 5.70 -9.24 2.97
C ALA A 33 6.18 -7.79 3.16
N GLU A 34 6.64 -7.14 2.10
CA GLU A 34 7.00 -5.71 2.15
C GLU A 34 5.76 -4.85 2.40
N LEU A 35 4.69 -5.09 1.64
CA LEU A 35 3.43 -4.39 1.76
C LEU A 35 2.84 -4.52 3.18
N PHE A 36 2.96 -5.69 3.78
CA PHE A 36 2.56 -5.94 5.16
C PHE A 36 3.26 -4.99 6.14
N TRP A 37 4.58 -4.84 6.02
CA TRP A 37 5.34 -3.94 6.89
C TRP A 37 5.03 -2.46 6.61
N VAL A 38 4.87 -2.07 5.34
CA VAL A 38 4.45 -0.71 4.97
C VAL A 38 3.13 -0.36 5.64
N LYS A 39 2.14 -1.25 5.59
CA LYS A 39 0.84 -1.04 6.24
C LYS A 39 0.95 -0.92 7.75
N ILE A 40 1.76 -1.76 8.39
CA ILE A 40 1.98 -1.67 9.84
C ILE A 40 2.53 -0.30 10.23
N VAL A 41 3.62 0.14 9.58
CA VAL A 41 4.27 1.41 9.92
C VAL A 41 3.35 2.60 9.61
N GLN A 42 2.64 2.56 8.48
CA GLN A 42 1.69 3.61 8.14
C GLN A 42 0.52 3.67 9.12
N ASN A 43 0.00 2.54 9.56
CA ASN A 43 -1.07 2.52 10.55
C ASN A 43 -0.62 3.03 11.91
N ASP A 44 0.63 2.74 12.30
CA ASP A 44 1.22 3.25 13.53
C ASP A 44 1.35 4.79 13.50
N SER A 45 1.81 5.36 12.38
CA SER A 45 2.07 6.80 12.26
C SER A 45 0.87 7.64 11.80
N TYR A 46 -0.05 7.07 11.02
CA TYR A 46 -1.11 7.80 10.29
C TYR A 46 -2.48 7.10 10.38
N SER A 47 -2.73 6.35 11.46
CA SER A 47 -4.00 5.64 11.70
C SER A 47 -5.24 6.53 11.51
N ASN A 48 -5.18 7.78 11.99
CA ASN A 48 -6.29 8.73 11.88
C ASN A 48 -6.56 9.11 10.42
N GLU A 49 -5.52 9.46 9.66
CA GLU A 49 -5.63 9.80 8.25
C GLU A 49 -6.12 8.61 7.42
N ILE A 50 -5.60 7.42 7.68
CA ILE A 50 -6.04 6.18 7.03
C ILE A 50 -7.52 5.94 7.31
N THR A 51 -7.95 6.01 8.58
CA THR A 51 -9.36 5.83 8.97
C THR A 51 -10.27 6.87 8.32
N CYS A 52 -9.81 8.13 8.21
CA CYS A 52 -10.57 9.16 7.49
C CYS A 52 -10.72 8.80 6.01
N LEU A 53 -9.65 8.40 5.34
CA LEU A 53 -9.67 8.04 3.92
C LEU A 53 -10.53 6.80 3.66
N GLU A 54 -10.46 5.77 4.50
CA GLU A 54 -11.31 4.58 4.40
C GLU A 54 -12.81 4.93 4.51
N LYS A 55 -13.13 5.92 5.36
CA LYS A 55 -14.51 6.39 5.57
C LYS A 55 -14.93 7.51 4.61
N ASN A 56 -14.11 7.83 3.61
CA ASN A 56 -14.32 8.97 2.71
C ASN A 56 -14.59 10.30 3.46
N LYS A 57 -13.95 10.47 4.62
CA LYS A 57 -14.03 11.70 5.43
C LYS A 57 -12.84 12.61 5.12
N PRO A 58 -13.01 13.94 5.21
CA PRO A 58 -11.89 14.85 5.10
C PRO A 58 -10.87 14.59 6.22
N LEU A 59 -9.58 14.73 5.89
CA LEU A 59 -8.52 14.72 6.89
C LEU A 59 -8.62 15.94 7.81
N ASN A 60 -8.04 15.83 9.01
CA ASN A 60 -7.89 16.97 9.89
C ASN A 60 -7.03 18.06 9.22
N ARG A 61 -7.39 19.33 9.42
CA ARG A 61 -6.68 20.50 8.89
C ARG A 61 -5.23 20.57 9.38
N ASP A 62 -4.96 20.02 10.55
CA ASP A 62 -3.62 19.98 11.14
C ASP A 62 -2.75 18.84 10.57
N SER A 63 -3.33 17.94 9.77
CA SER A 63 -2.56 16.85 9.16
C SER A 63 -1.60 17.41 8.12
N LYS A 64 -0.31 17.16 8.32
CA LYS A 64 0.75 17.52 7.36
C LYS A 64 0.55 16.86 5.99
N LEU A 65 -0.22 15.77 5.94
CA LEU A 65 -0.52 15.07 4.70
C LEU A 65 -1.59 15.76 3.86
N LEU A 66 -2.46 16.58 4.47
CA LEU A 66 -3.57 17.23 3.78
C LEU A 66 -3.09 18.04 2.56
N CYS A 67 -1.95 18.72 2.67
CA CYS A 67 -1.38 19.53 1.59
C CYS A 67 -0.74 18.73 0.45
N LEU A 68 -0.61 17.41 0.61
CA LEU A 68 -0.01 16.46 -0.34
C LEU A 68 -1.06 15.58 -1.05
N ASN A 69 -2.35 15.91 -0.89
CA ASN A 69 -3.49 15.19 -1.46
C ASN A 69 -3.38 13.66 -1.24
N PRO A 70 -3.49 13.20 0.02
CA PRO A 70 -3.30 11.81 0.38
C PRO A 70 -4.49 10.96 -0.06
N PHE A 71 -4.24 9.73 -0.49
CA PHE A 71 -5.25 8.77 -0.91
C PHE A 71 -4.80 7.34 -0.59
N LEU A 72 -5.76 6.42 -0.49
CA LEU A 72 -5.46 4.98 -0.38
C LEU A 72 -5.40 4.37 -1.78
N ASP A 73 -4.36 3.59 -2.05
CA ASP A 73 -4.27 2.83 -3.31
C ASP A 73 -5.11 1.55 -3.28
N ILE A 74 -5.10 0.80 -4.39
CA ILE A 74 -5.82 -0.49 -4.52
C ILE A 74 -5.42 -1.53 -3.46
N ASN A 75 -4.24 -1.37 -2.85
CA ASN A 75 -3.72 -2.26 -1.83
C ASN A 75 -4.04 -1.74 -0.43
N GLY A 76 -4.73 -0.60 -0.28
CA GLY A 76 -5.00 0.03 1.02
C GLY A 76 -3.75 0.67 1.64
N VAL A 77 -2.77 1.07 0.83
CA VAL A 77 -1.59 1.81 1.28
C VAL A 77 -1.85 3.30 1.10
N LEU A 78 -1.51 4.07 2.13
CA LEU A 78 -1.53 5.52 2.09
C LEU A 78 -0.45 6.03 1.12
N ARG A 79 -0.89 6.71 0.07
CA ARG A 79 -0.04 7.35 -0.93
C ARG A 79 -0.32 8.85 -0.94
N VAL A 80 0.68 9.60 -1.35
CA VAL A 80 0.57 11.05 -1.56
C VAL A 80 0.95 11.39 -2.98
N ILE A 81 0.34 12.44 -3.51
CA ILE A 81 0.72 12.98 -4.80
C ILE A 81 1.94 13.87 -4.57
N GLY A 82 3.07 13.52 -5.17
CA GLY A 82 4.33 14.28 -5.05
C GLY A 82 4.24 15.73 -5.57
N ARG A 83 5.35 16.47 -5.46
CA ARG A 83 5.42 17.90 -5.81
C ARG A 83 5.00 18.25 -7.25
N LEU A 84 5.16 17.33 -8.22
CA LEU A 84 4.72 17.53 -9.61
C LEU A 84 3.20 17.47 -9.81
N GLY A 85 2.43 16.93 -8.86
CA GLY A 85 0.98 16.80 -9.04
C GLY A 85 0.16 18.04 -8.70
N LYS A 86 0.78 19.12 -8.22
CA LYS A 86 0.11 20.41 -8.03
C LYS A 86 -0.11 21.18 -9.34
N SER A 87 0.61 20.87 -10.42
CA SER A 87 0.51 21.63 -11.68
C SER A 87 -0.34 20.97 -12.77
N THR A 88 -0.85 19.76 -12.59
CA THR A 88 -1.48 19.05 -13.72
C THR A 88 -2.74 18.29 -13.33
N HIS A 89 -3.84 18.75 -13.90
CA HIS A 89 -5.19 18.19 -13.93
C HIS A 89 -5.20 16.86 -14.69
N LEU A 90 -4.49 15.86 -14.18
CA LEU A 90 -4.49 14.50 -14.72
C LEU A 90 -5.20 13.59 -13.71
N SER A 91 -6.16 12.83 -14.23
CA SER A 91 -7.11 12.07 -13.44
C SER A 91 -6.40 11.03 -12.57
N ILE A 92 -6.98 10.74 -11.40
CA ILE A 92 -6.46 9.76 -10.42
C ILE A 92 -6.27 8.38 -11.07
N PHE A 93 -7.05 8.07 -12.11
CA PHE A 93 -6.99 6.82 -12.86
C PHE A 93 -5.71 6.72 -13.72
N GLU A 94 -5.37 7.78 -14.46
CA GLU A 94 -4.16 7.81 -15.30
C GLU A 94 -2.87 7.73 -14.49
N LYS A 95 -2.85 8.35 -13.29
CA LYS A 95 -1.69 8.29 -12.39
C LYS A 95 -1.50 6.89 -11.79
N THR A 96 -2.58 6.21 -11.43
CA THR A 96 -2.52 4.82 -10.94
C THR A 96 -1.98 3.88 -12.02
N LEU A 97 -2.33 4.12 -13.29
CA LEU A 97 -1.82 3.37 -14.44
C LEU A 97 -0.33 3.64 -14.71
N LEU A 98 0.14 4.88 -14.57
CA LEU A 98 1.54 5.23 -14.76
C LEU A 98 2.46 4.60 -13.70
N TYR A 99 2.01 4.55 -12.44
CA TYR A 99 2.79 3.91 -11.36
C TYR A 99 2.83 2.38 -11.48
N SER A 100 1.78 1.73 -12.03
CA SER A 100 1.82 0.28 -12.27
C SER A 100 2.70 -0.09 -13.47
N LEU A 101 2.74 0.75 -14.51
CA LEU A 101 3.59 0.53 -15.69
C LEU A 101 5.10 0.73 -15.39
N GLN A 102 5.47 1.65 -14.49
CA GLN A 102 6.87 1.80 -14.06
C GLN A 102 7.38 0.66 -13.17
N ARG A 103 6.50 -0.19 -12.64
CA ARG A 103 6.88 -1.32 -11.77
C ARG A 103 6.99 -2.64 -12.53
N LEU A 104 6.70 -2.65 -13.84
CA LEU A 104 6.75 -3.82 -14.73
C LEU A 104 7.96 -3.81 -15.70
N SER A 105 8.93 -2.91 -15.52
CA SER A 105 10.24 -2.92 -16.18
C SER A 105 11.35 -3.23 -15.20
#